data_AF-A0A971EFC7-F1
#
_entry.id   AF-A0A971EFC7-F1
#
_cell.length_a   1.000
_cell.length_b   1.000
_cell.length_c   1.000
_cell.angle_alpha   90.00
_cell.angle_beta   90.00
_cell.angle_gamma   90.00
#
_symmetry.space_group_name_H-M   'P 1'
#
loop_
_entity.id
_entity.type
_entity.pdbx_description
1 polymer ?
#
loop_
_entity_poly.entity_id
_entity_poly.type
_entity_poly.pdbx_seq_one_letter_code
_entity_poly.pdbx_strand_id
1 'polypeptide(L)' 'SGSWFSYQCERLGQGRENVKEYFKNNPEIFAQIEKQVREAVLQKNAQPSNDLA' A
#
# COMPACT_ATOMS: atom_id res chain seq x y z
N SER A 1 12.95 -17.65 -4.69
CA SER A 1 11.92 -17.17 -3.74
C SER A 1 11.35 -15.87 -4.27
N GLY A 2 10.12 -15.89 -4.82
CA GLY A 2 9.47 -14.66 -5.31
C GLY A 2 8.86 -13.85 -4.15
N SER A 3 8.76 -12.54 -4.30
CA SER A 3 8.16 -11.66 -3.29
C SER A 3 6.65 -11.89 -3.20
N TRP A 4 6.18 -12.22 -2.00
CA TRP A 4 4.76 -12.31 -1.67
C TRP A 4 4.25 -10.97 -1.16
N PHE A 5 3.08 -10.55 -1.63
CA PHE A 5 2.41 -9.34 -1.18
C PHE A 5 1.18 -9.72 -0.34
N SER A 6 0.96 -9.01 0.75
CA SER A 6 -0.18 -9.21 1.65
C SER A 6 -0.65 -7.85 2.16
N TYR A 7 -1.95 -7.71 2.36
CA TYR A 7 -2.60 -6.50 2.82
C TYR A 7 -3.70 -6.88 3.82
N GLN A 8 -3.67 -6.29 5.01
CA GLN A 8 -4.61 -6.57 6.11
C GLN A 8 -4.88 -8.07 6.35
N CYS A 9 -3.81 -8.86 6.46
CA CYS A 9 -3.85 -10.33 6.63
C CYS A 9 -4.37 -11.12 5.42
N GLU A 10 -4.81 -10.46 4.34
CA GLU A 10 -5.16 -11.12 3.08
C GLU A 10 -3.94 -11.17 2.13
N ARG A 11 -3.84 -12.27 1.39
CA ARG A 11 -2.75 -12.49 0.43
C ARG A 11 -3.15 -11.93 -0.93
N LEU A 12 -2.51 -10.83 -1.33
CA LEU A 12 -2.72 -10.17 -2.62
C LEU A 12 -2.14 -10.98 -3.79
N GLY A 13 -1.07 -11.73 -3.54
CA GLY A 13 -0.45 -12.61 -4.54
C GLY A 13 1.07 -12.55 -4.55
N GLN A 14 1.69 -13.41 -5.38
CA GLN A 14 3.13 -13.45 -5.58
C GLN A 14 3.51 -12.62 -6.80
N GLY A 15 4.38 -11.63 -6.63
CA GLY A 15 4.82 -10.77 -7.71
C GLY A 15 3.80 -9.70 -8.11
N ARG A 16 4.29 -8.70 -8.85
CA ARG A 16 3.53 -7.48 -9.18
C ARG A 16 2.34 -7.73 -10.09
N GLU A 17 2.43 -8.72 -10.99
CA GLU A 17 1.36 -9.04 -11.95
C GLU A 17 0.10 -9.56 -11.22
N ASN A 18 0.24 -10.52 -10.32
CA ASN A 18 -0.87 -11.05 -9.53
C ASN A 18 -1.55 -9.97 -8.67
N VAL A 19 -0.76 -9.06 -8.08
CA VAL A 19 -1.29 -7.94 -7.30
C VAL A 19 -2.10 -6.98 -8.17
N LYS A 20 -1.66 -6.70 -9.41
CA LYS A 20 -2.45 -5.88 -10.34
C LYS A 20 -3.78 -6.54 -10.69
N GLU A 21 -3.78 -7.85 -10.96
CA GLU A 21 -5.02 -8.59 -11.23
C GLU A 21 -5.96 -8.54 -10.04
N TYR A 22 -5.43 -8.73 -8.83
CA TYR A 22 -6.21 -8.60 -7.60
C TYR A 22 -6.87 -7.21 -7.51
N PHE A 23 -6.15 -6.12 -7.80
CA PHE A 23 -6.73 -4.77 -7.77
C PHE A 23 -7.76 -4.52 -8.88
N LYS A 24 -7.60 -5.13 -10.06
CA LYS A 24 -8.60 -5.06 -11.13
C LYS A 24 -9.91 -5.74 -10.73
N ASN A 25 -9.81 -6.87 -10.04
CA ASN A 25 -10.97 -7.62 -9.56
C ASN A 25 -11.61 -7.00 -8.30
N ASN A 26 -10.85 -6.23 -7.52
CA ASN A 26 -11.30 -5.62 -6.26
C ASN A 26 -11.10 -4.09 -6.27
N PRO A 27 -11.91 -3.33 -7.02
CA PRO A 27 -11.76 -1.87 -7.15
C PRO A 27 -11.99 -1.13 -5.82
N GLU A 28 -12.80 -1.68 -4.92
CA GLU A 28 -13.02 -1.14 -3.57
C GLU A 28 -11.74 -1.16 -2.71
N ILE A 29 -11.04 -2.30 -2.70
CA ILE A 29 -9.77 -2.46 -1.98
C ILE A 29 -8.71 -1.55 -2.59
N PHE A 30 -8.68 -1.45 -3.92
CA PHE A 30 -7.77 -0.55 -4.62
C PHE A 30 -7.96 0.91 -4.18
N ALA A 31 -9.21 1.40 -4.16
CA ALA A 31 -9.50 2.77 -3.73
C ALA A 31 -9.13 3.01 -2.26
N GLN A 32 -9.36 2.03 -1.39
CA GLN A 32 -8.98 2.10 0.02
C GLN A 32 -7.45 2.15 0.20
N ILE A 33 -6.70 1.34 -0.54
CA ILE A 33 -5.24 1.33 -0.49
C ILE A 33 -4.69 2.63 -1.08
N GLU A 34 -5.20 3.08 -2.22
CA GLU A 34 -4.79 4.34 -2.84
C GLU A 34 -4.94 5.51 -1.87
N LYS A 35 -6.10 5.61 -1.21
CA LYS A 35 -6.38 6.66 -0.23
C LYS A 35 -5.37 6.61 0.92
N GLN A 36 -5.16 5.44 1.53
CA GLN A 36 -4.20 5.29 2.63
C GLN A 36 -2.76 5.59 2.20
N VAL A 37 -2.35 5.16 1.02
CA VAL A 37 -1.01 5.45 0.49
C VAL A 37 -0.84 6.94 0.26
N ARG A 38 -1.84 7.61 -0.32
CA ARG A 38 -1.83 9.07 -0.52
C ARG A 38 -1.77 9.80 0.82
N GLU A 39 -2.60 9.42 1.78
CA GLU A 39 -2.61 9.98 3.14
C GLU A 39 -1.25 9.79 3.82
N ALA A 40 -0.68 8.58 3.77
CA ALA A 40 0.62 8.28 4.35
C ALA A 40 1.75 9.08 3.70
N VAL A 41 1.74 9.23 2.36
CA VAL A 41 2.73 10.05 1.64
C VAL A 41 2.57 11.52 2.00
N LEU A 42 1.35 12.04 2.09
CA LEU A 42 1.11 13.42 2.53
C LEU A 42 1.56 13.63 3.99
N GLN A 43 1.22 12.72 4.91
CA GLN A 43 1.62 12.82 6.32
C GLN A 43 3.14 12.72 6.50
N LYS A 44 3.82 11.87 5.73
CA LYS A 44 5.27 11.71 5.81
C LYS A 44 6.04 12.95 5.31
N ASN A 45 5.44 13.75 4.44
CA ASN A 45 5.98 15.06 4.03
C ASN A 45 5.69 16.18 5.05
N ALA A 46 4.85 15.94 6.06
CA ALA A 46 4.45 16.93 7.06
C ALA A 46 5.15 16.77 8.42
N GLN A 47 6.13 15.88 8.53
CA GLN A 47 6.99 15.77 9.72
C GLN A 47 8.28 16.56 9.47
N PRO A 48 8.39 17.83 9.89
CA PRO A 48 9.70 18.45 10.06
C PRO A 48 10.44 17.65 11.12
N SER A 49 11.67 17.26 10.81
CA SER A 49 12.59 16.54 11.67
C SER A 49 12.59 17.13 13.07
N ASN A 50 12.07 16.41 14.06
CA ASN A 50 12.17 16.78 15.47
C ASN A 50 13.50 16.25 16.04
N ASP A 51 14.61 16.65 15.42
CA ASP A 51 15.96 16.50 15.96
C ASP A 51 16.35 17.83 16.62
N LEU A 52 15.84 18.05 17.84
CA LEU A 52 16.43 19.01 18.78
C LEU A 52 16.14 18.58 20.23
N ALA A 53 17.03 17.77 20.79
CA ALA A 53 17.42 17.74 22.20
C ALA A 53 18.63 16.83 22.40
#